data_AF-A0AAD9DJ08-F1
#
_entry.id   AF-A0AAD9DJ08-F1
#
_cell.length_a   1.000
_cell.length_b   1.000
_cell.length_c   1.000
_cell.angle_alpha   90.00
_cell.angle_beta   90.00
_cell.angle_gamma   90.00
#
_symmetry.space_group_name_H-M   'P 1'
#
loop_
_entity.id
_entity.type
_entity.pdbx_description
1 polymer ?
#
loop_
_entity_poly.entity_id
_entity_poly.type
_entity_poly.pdbx_seq_one_letter_code
_entity_poly.pdbx_strand_id
1 'polypeptide(L)'
;MREGSCVVVSSTVSAAWSKSAEAKFSERNIQFCDCPISGGSVRALNGEITIMASGEPKSLEYIDPILQAMGKEIHVIQGGVGMGSTVKMVHQLLAGVHIVVAAEALALAAKAGLDVNQMYDIVTGAAGNSWMFGDRGQRMIDNPNDDVRSALAIFVKDLDIVYSEAKRLQAPVPLAACALQQFISGASLGLSKQDDSSVVKVYETLTGVSVSESSKESTAKEGDDIGDMWVLPDGRKEQIFEVADEKEHHLMLSNEYTRVLKVTLPAKNTTWAHRHAEDSLYFFLVEGGLNVINHVKGNDPVCDCMDFGEVRYGTHKTDKPLVHTITNMNDEAMLCIDAEVIKKPPVTSPFPLVADHHTLIKTRDRCRVYSLLLEPGQSTTVSYNFFYLSVMLKGSQIKVSLGDSISWDKTPAIGDVEWCSPTLNLTITNIGSSIFEQYIAEWR
;
A
#
# COMPACT_ATOMS: atom_id res chain seq x y z
N MET A 1 14.73 -26.75 34.34
CA MET A 1 15.34 -27.01 33.02
C MET A 1 16.45 -28.04 33.20
N ARG A 2 16.65 -28.92 32.22
CA ARG A 2 17.71 -29.94 32.25
C ARG A 2 19.04 -29.33 31.80
N GLU A 3 20.15 -29.89 32.25
CA GLU A 3 21.48 -29.55 31.73
C GLU A 3 21.54 -29.73 30.21
N GLY A 4 22.26 -28.85 29.51
CA GLY A 4 22.34 -28.82 28.06
C GLY A 4 21.12 -28.21 27.34
N SER A 5 20.11 -27.75 28.08
CA SER A 5 19.02 -26.95 27.48
C SER A 5 19.53 -25.56 27.08
N CYS A 6 18.82 -24.88 26.17
CA CYS A 6 19.05 -23.48 25.81
C CYS A 6 17.80 -22.62 26.10
N VAL A 7 18.00 -21.48 26.74
CA VAL A 7 16.97 -20.46 26.98
C VAL A 7 17.11 -19.38 25.92
N VAL A 8 16.04 -19.15 25.15
CA VAL A 8 15.96 -18.08 24.17
C VAL A 8 15.07 -16.96 24.73
N VAL A 9 15.63 -15.78 24.90
CA VAL A 9 14.86 -14.59 25.33
C VAL A 9 14.59 -13.72 24.12
N SER A 10 13.30 -13.57 23.79
CA SER A 10 12.84 -12.68 22.71
C SER A 10 12.13 -11.42 23.21
N SER A 11 12.03 -11.25 24.52
CA SER A 11 11.48 -10.06 25.16
C SER A 11 12.43 -8.88 25.01
N THR A 12 11.89 -7.66 24.84
CA THR A 12 12.68 -6.44 24.99
C THR A 12 13.04 -6.23 26.48
N VAL A 13 14.33 -6.40 26.79
CA VAL A 13 14.93 -6.23 28.12
C VAL A 13 16.24 -5.44 28.01
N SER A 14 16.83 -5.03 29.13
CA SER A 14 18.14 -4.38 29.11
C SER A 14 19.27 -5.39 28.89
N ALA A 15 20.35 -4.97 28.23
CA ALA A 15 21.53 -5.81 28.05
C ALA A 15 22.12 -6.30 29.38
N ALA A 16 22.06 -5.46 30.42
CA ALA A 16 22.50 -5.83 31.77
C ALA A 16 21.64 -6.95 32.37
N TRP A 17 20.32 -6.93 32.13
CA TRP A 17 19.43 -8.01 32.55
C TRP A 17 19.78 -9.32 31.84
N SER A 18 19.98 -9.28 30.50
CA SER A 18 20.33 -10.48 29.72
C SER A 18 21.64 -11.11 30.19
N LYS A 19 22.68 -10.29 30.44
CA LYS A 19 23.96 -10.76 30.98
C LYS A 19 23.84 -11.35 32.39
N SER A 20 23.02 -10.73 33.25
CA SER A 20 22.76 -11.27 34.59
C SER A 20 21.99 -12.59 34.54
N ALA A 21 21.05 -12.73 33.60
CA ALA A 21 20.31 -13.96 33.38
C ALA A 21 21.23 -15.08 32.86
N GLU A 22 22.04 -14.81 31.85
CA GLU A 22 23.04 -15.75 31.32
C GLU A 22 23.92 -16.31 32.43
N ALA A 23 24.53 -15.46 33.27
CA ALA A 23 25.40 -15.91 34.36
C ALA A 23 24.72 -16.95 35.28
N LYS A 24 23.45 -16.73 35.63
CA LYS A 24 22.67 -17.65 36.49
C LYS A 24 22.33 -18.97 35.82
N PHE A 25 22.12 -18.96 34.50
CA PHE A 25 21.86 -20.19 33.74
C PHE A 25 23.15 -20.98 33.49
N SER A 26 24.26 -20.29 33.26
CA SER A 26 25.58 -20.89 33.08
C SER A 26 26.05 -21.65 34.33
N GLU A 27 25.74 -21.19 35.54
CA GLU A 27 25.99 -21.93 36.80
C GLU A 27 25.36 -23.34 36.84
N ARG A 28 24.37 -23.59 35.97
CA ARG A 28 23.63 -24.84 35.87
C ARG A 28 23.85 -25.57 34.54
N ASN A 29 24.88 -25.18 33.78
CA ASN A 29 25.17 -25.70 32.45
C ASN A 29 23.95 -25.62 31.49
N ILE A 30 23.22 -24.50 31.57
CA ILE A 30 22.12 -24.16 30.66
C ILE A 30 22.60 -23.02 29.77
N GLN A 31 22.49 -23.21 28.46
CA GLN A 31 22.83 -22.20 27.45
C GLN A 31 21.82 -21.06 27.46
N PHE A 32 22.24 -19.87 27.03
CA PHE A 32 21.40 -18.69 26.98
C PHE A 32 21.65 -17.90 25.69
N CYS A 33 20.58 -17.51 25.01
CA CYS A 33 20.62 -16.66 23.82
C CYS A 33 19.65 -15.48 23.97
N ASP A 34 20.16 -14.29 23.67
CA ASP A 34 19.42 -13.02 23.69
C ASP A 34 19.03 -12.68 22.24
N CYS A 35 17.76 -12.92 21.91
CA CYS A 35 17.21 -12.91 20.56
C CYS A 35 15.92 -12.07 20.46
N PRO A 36 15.95 -10.76 20.82
CA PRO A 36 14.80 -9.88 20.67
C PRO A 36 14.35 -9.74 19.22
N ILE A 37 13.07 -9.42 19.06
CA ILE A 37 12.37 -9.47 17.76
C ILE A 37 11.78 -8.12 17.35
N SER A 38 11.56 -7.91 16.06
CA SER A 38 10.86 -6.75 15.49
C SER A 38 9.94 -7.16 14.33
N GLY A 39 8.85 -6.42 14.11
CA GLY A 39 7.92 -6.67 12.99
C GLY A 39 6.43 -6.57 13.32
N GLY A 40 6.06 -6.50 14.60
CA GLY A 40 4.66 -6.43 15.04
C GLY A 40 3.91 -7.76 14.96
N SER A 41 2.65 -7.77 15.41
CA SER A 41 1.81 -8.97 15.53
C SER A 41 1.53 -9.63 14.18
N VAL A 42 1.29 -8.84 13.12
CA VAL A 42 1.00 -9.35 11.77
C VAL A 42 2.18 -10.14 11.20
N ARG A 43 3.41 -9.58 11.26
CA ARG A 43 4.59 -10.33 10.80
C ARG A 43 4.89 -11.53 11.68
N ALA A 44 4.62 -11.46 12.99
CA ALA A 44 4.77 -12.61 13.87
C ALA A 44 3.84 -13.76 13.49
N LEU A 45 2.58 -13.45 13.13
CA LEU A 45 1.61 -14.45 12.66
C LEU A 45 2.08 -15.14 11.37
N ASN A 46 2.72 -14.38 10.47
CA ASN A 46 3.19 -14.89 9.18
C ASN A 46 4.58 -15.53 9.23
N GLY A 47 5.22 -15.62 10.40
CA GLY A 47 6.61 -16.10 10.50
C GLY A 47 7.65 -15.16 9.87
N GLU A 48 7.32 -13.87 9.77
CA GLU A 48 8.13 -12.86 9.07
C GLU A 48 8.82 -11.85 10.01
N ILE A 49 9.00 -12.19 11.28
CA ILE A 49 9.70 -11.30 12.22
C ILE A 49 11.20 -11.22 11.91
N THR A 50 11.78 -10.07 12.21
CA THR A 50 13.22 -9.87 12.25
C THR A 50 13.73 -10.23 13.63
N ILE A 51 14.77 -11.05 13.71
CA ILE A 51 15.38 -11.52 14.96
C ILE A 51 16.81 -10.97 15.06
N MET A 52 17.14 -10.36 16.21
CA MET A 52 18.46 -9.81 16.50
C MET A 52 19.15 -10.74 17.50
N ALA A 53 19.74 -11.83 17.02
CA ALA A 53 20.24 -12.92 17.85
C ALA A 53 21.67 -12.68 18.36
N SER A 54 21.92 -12.95 19.63
CA SER A 54 23.25 -12.85 20.24
C SER A 54 23.45 -13.92 21.31
N GLY A 55 24.67 -14.45 21.39
CA GLY A 55 25.02 -15.53 22.30
C GLY A 55 26.31 -16.23 21.86
N GLU A 56 26.67 -17.31 22.55
CA GLU A 56 27.78 -18.15 22.11
C GLU A 56 27.49 -18.81 20.76
N PRO A 57 28.47 -18.92 19.83
CA PRO A 57 28.25 -19.49 18.50
C PRO A 57 27.61 -20.88 18.52
N LYS A 58 28.03 -21.75 19.45
CA LYS A 58 27.48 -23.10 19.59
C LYS A 58 26.01 -23.09 20.03
N SER A 59 25.64 -22.17 20.91
CA SER A 59 24.27 -22.01 21.38
C SER A 59 23.37 -21.47 20.26
N LEU A 60 23.89 -20.54 19.45
CA LEU A 60 23.19 -20.00 18.28
C LEU A 60 22.98 -21.06 17.20
N GLU A 61 24.01 -21.85 16.88
CA GLU A 61 23.91 -22.99 15.96
C GLU A 61 22.87 -24.01 16.44
N TYR A 62 22.83 -24.27 17.75
CA TYR A 62 21.87 -25.19 18.35
C TYR A 62 20.41 -24.73 18.23
N ILE A 63 20.14 -23.42 18.31
CA ILE A 63 18.78 -22.86 18.24
C ILE A 63 18.37 -22.36 16.85
N ASP A 64 19.29 -22.32 15.88
CA ASP A 64 19.04 -21.77 14.54
C ASP A 64 17.77 -22.36 13.88
N PRO A 65 17.49 -23.68 13.91
CA PRO A 65 16.26 -24.22 13.33
C PRO A 65 14.97 -23.63 13.92
N ILE A 66 14.98 -23.26 15.20
CA ILE A 66 13.84 -22.63 15.88
C ILE A 66 13.71 -21.17 15.43
N LEU A 67 14.83 -20.45 15.32
CA LEU A 67 14.83 -19.07 14.85
C LEU A 67 14.32 -18.98 13.41
N GLN A 68 14.77 -19.87 12.53
CA GLN A 68 14.34 -19.95 11.12
C GLN A 68 12.84 -20.28 10.98
N ALA A 69 12.27 -21.03 11.92
CA ALA A 69 10.84 -21.32 11.94
C ALA A 69 9.97 -20.11 12.35
N MET A 70 10.56 -19.13 13.03
CA MET A 70 9.85 -17.98 13.57
C MET A 70 10.06 -16.71 12.75
N GLY A 71 11.24 -16.53 12.15
CA GLY A 71 11.64 -15.29 11.51
C GLY A 71 12.09 -15.43 10.06
N LYS A 72 11.88 -14.35 9.31
CA LYS A 72 12.31 -14.22 7.91
C LYS A 72 13.73 -13.68 7.80
N GLU A 73 14.12 -12.82 8.73
CA GLU A 73 15.43 -12.16 8.76
C GLU A 73 16.08 -12.40 10.13
N ILE A 74 17.22 -13.09 10.16
CA ILE A 74 17.96 -13.39 11.39
C ILE A 74 19.33 -12.73 11.31
N HIS A 75 19.58 -11.77 12.20
CA HIS A 75 20.84 -11.06 12.30
C HIS A 75 21.60 -11.52 13.54
N VAL A 76 22.73 -12.19 13.33
CA VAL A 76 23.63 -12.59 14.43
C VAL A 76 24.52 -11.40 14.81
N ILE A 77 24.32 -10.87 16.02
CA ILE A 77 25.05 -9.74 16.57
C ILE A 77 26.26 -10.23 17.37
N GLN A 78 27.45 -9.80 16.95
CA GLN A 78 28.70 -10.15 17.60
C GLN A 78 28.86 -9.44 18.95
N GLY A 79 29.58 -10.08 19.89
CA GLY A 79 29.87 -9.55 21.22
C GLY A 79 29.14 -10.25 22.38
N GLY A 80 28.48 -11.38 22.10
CA GLY A 80 27.86 -12.24 23.13
C GLY A 80 26.51 -11.71 23.64
N VAL A 81 26.00 -12.36 24.69
CA VAL A 81 24.68 -12.03 25.26
C VAL A 81 24.59 -10.56 25.69
N GLY A 82 23.43 -9.95 25.41
CA GLY A 82 23.14 -8.55 25.67
C GLY A 82 23.30 -7.68 24.42
N MET A 83 24.04 -8.13 23.40
CA MET A 83 24.23 -7.35 22.18
C MET A 83 22.96 -7.30 21.31
N GLY A 84 22.17 -8.39 21.28
CA GLY A 84 20.84 -8.40 20.66
C GLY A 84 19.92 -7.38 21.34
N SER A 85 19.88 -7.39 22.67
CA SER A 85 19.17 -6.40 23.49
C SER A 85 19.68 -4.97 23.27
N THR A 86 20.99 -4.75 23.10
CA THR A 86 21.56 -3.43 22.77
C THR A 86 21.11 -2.92 21.40
N VAL A 87 21.12 -3.78 20.37
CA VAL A 87 20.60 -3.41 19.03
C VAL A 87 19.11 -3.12 19.11
N LYS A 88 18.35 -3.96 19.83
CA LYS A 88 16.92 -3.73 20.03
C LYS A 88 16.63 -2.43 20.76
N MET A 89 17.44 -2.05 21.74
CA MET A 89 17.32 -0.77 22.44
C MET A 89 17.48 0.40 21.47
N VAL A 90 18.50 0.40 20.60
CA VAL A 90 18.67 1.44 19.58
C VAL A 90 17.48 1.48 18.62
N HIS A 91 16.97 0.30 18.23
CA HIS A 91 15.74 0.21 17.43
C HIS A 91 14.53 0.80 18.16
N GLN A 92 14.33 0.52 19.45
CA GLN A 92 13.20 1.04 20.22
C GLN A 92 13.29 2.55 20.47
N LEU A 93 14.50 3.11 20.53
CA LEU A 93 14.69 4.56 20.49
C LEU A 93 14.05 5.15 19.23
N LEU A 94 14.42 4.63 18.05
CA LEU A 94 13.89 5.09 16.77
C LEU A 94 12.37 4.88 16.71
N ALA A 95 11.90 3.70 17.07
CA ALA A 95 10.48 3.36 17.06
C ALA A 95 9.66 4.33 17.90
N GLY A 96 10.03 4.53 19.18
CA GLY A 96 9.27 5.36 20.10
C GLY A 96 9.30 6.83 19.71
N VAL A 97 10.46 7.34 19.26
CA VAL A 97 10.58 8.72 18.78
C VAL A 97 9.72 8.93 17.53
N HIS A 98 9.77 8.02 16.56
CA HIS A 98 8.98 8.17 15.33
C HIS A 98 7.47 8.12 15.57
N ILE A 99 6.98 7.28 16.49
CA ILE A 99 5.54 7.26 16.85
C ILE A 99 5.14 8.59 17.46
N VAL A 100 5.91 9.12 18.41
CA VAL A 100 5.59 10.39 19.07
C VAL A 100 5.65 11.56 18.09
N VAL A 101 6.66 11.60 17.22
CA VAL A 101 6.76 12.66 16.20
C VAL A 101 5.65 12.54 15.15
N ALA A 102 5.18 11.32 14.83
CA ALA A 102 4.03 11.12 13.96
C ALA A 102 2.76 11.71 14.59
N ALA A 103 2.52 11.41 15.87
CA ALA A 103 1.41 12.00 16.63
C ALA A 103 1.50 13.54 16.68
N GLU A 104 2.68 14.10 16.93
CA GLU A 104 2.93 15.54 16.93
C GLU A 104 2.63 16.17 15.56
N ALA A 105 3.12 15.55 14.48
CA ALA A 105 2.95 16.03 13.12
C ALA A 105 1.48 16.00 12.68
N LEU A 106 0.76 14.92 12.97
CA LEU A 106 -0.66 14.79 12.63
C LEU A 106 -1.52 15.78 13.44
N ALA A 107 -1.24 15.95 14.73
CA ALA A 107 -1.92 16.95 15.55
C ALA A 107 -1.60 18.39 15.11
N LEU A 108 -0.37 18.66 14.66
CA LEU A 108 0.00 19.96 14.09
C LEU A 108 -0.74 20.20 12.76
N ALA A 109 -0.84 19.20 11.89
CA ALA A 109 -1.59 19.30 10.64
C ALA A 109 -3.08 19.58 10.90
N ALA A 110 -3.68 18.82 11.83
CA ALA A 110 -5.04 19.04 12.31
C ALA A 110 -5.22 20.48 12.82
N LYS A 111 -4.28 20.96 13.65
CA LYS A 111 -4.34 22.30 14.23
C LYS A 111 -4.16 23.40 13.18
N ALA A 112 -3.41 23.12 12.13
CA ALA A 112 -3.22 24.01 10.98
C ALA A 112 -4.43 24.00 10.03
N GLY A 113 -5.45 23.17 10.27
CA GLY A 113 -6.63 23.04 9.42
C GLY A 113 -6.35 22.27 8.11
N LEU A 114 -5.30 21.45 8.09
CA LEU A 114 -5.03 20.57 6.95
C LEU A 114 -5.88 19.30 7.04
N ASP A 115 -6.26 18.77 5.88
CA ASP A 115 -6.74 17.40 5.81
C ASP A 115 -5.59 16.45 6.18
N VAL A 116 -5.78 15.76 7.30
CA VAL A 116 -4.80 14.85 7.87
C VAL A 116 -4.60 13.62 6.97
N ASN A 117 -5.63 13.15 6.25
CA ASN A 117 -5.49 12.03 5.32
C ASN A 117 -4.58 12.41 4.15
N GLN A 118 -4.89 13.53 3.49
CA GLN A 118 -4.04 14.06 2.42
C GLN A 118 -2.60 14.29 2.91
N MET A 119 -2.41 14.86 4.11
CA MET A 119 -1.07 15.06 4.68
C MET A 119 -0.36 13.72 4.88
N TYR A 120 -1.04 12.74 5.46
CA TYR A 120 -0.52 11.40 5.69
C TYR A 120 -0.08 10.72 4.38
N ASP A 121 -0.88 10.81 3.32
CA ASP A 121 -0.55 10.23 2.00
C ASP A 121 0.68 10.90 1.39
N ILE A 122 0.74 12.24 1.43
CA ILE A 122 1.90 13.00 0.95
C ILE A 122 3.17 12.59 1.69
N VAL A 123 3.12 12.53 3.02
CA VAL A 123 4.30 12.21 3.83
C VAL A 123 4.71 10.75 3.64
N THR A 124 3.76 9.82 3.54
CA THR A 124 4.03 8.40 3.32
C THR A 124 4.78 8.16 2.01
N GLY A 125 4.48 8.94 0.97
CA GLY A 125 5.19 8.93 -0.33
C GLY A 125 6.47 9.76 -0.39
N ALA A 126 6.84 10.48 0.67
CA ALA A 126 7.95 11.43 0.67
C ALA A 126 9.07 11.04 1.66
N ALA A 127 10.18 11.77 1.60
CA ALA A 127 11.36 11.53 2.44
C ALA A 127 11.12 11.67 3.95
N GLY A 128 10.01 12.29 4.36
CA GLY A 128 9.60 12.41 5.76
C GLY A 128 9.00 11.13 6.36
N ASN A 129 8.75 10.10 5.56
CA ASN A 129 8.13 8.86 6.03
C ASN A 129 9.05 8.06 6.98
N SER A 130 8.42 7.27 7.84
CA SER A 130 9.03 6.14 8.52
C SER A 130 8.02 5.00 8.62
N TRP A 131 8.46 3.77 8.84
CA TRP A 131 7.53 2.65 9.03
C TRP A 131 6.51 2.93 10.16
N MET A 132 6.94 3.57 11.24
CA MET A 132 6.05 3.95 12.35
C MET A 132 5.07 5.05 11.97
N PHE A 133 5.47 6.02 11.14
CA PHE A 133 4.55 7.05 10.64
C PHE A 133 3.46 6.43 9.76
N GLY A 134 3.84 5.63 8.75
CA GLY A 134 2.87 4.96 7.89
C GLY A 134 1.91 4.08 8.70
N ASP A 135 2.44 3.14 9.48
CA ASP A 135 1.58 2.17 10.15
C ASP A 135 0.86 2.69 11.41
N ARG A 136 1.49 3.53 12.24
CA ARG A 136 0.81 4.10 13.43
C ARG A 136 0.07 5.39 13.14
N GLY A 137 0.53 6.19 12.19
CA GLY A 137 -0.16 7.40 11.77
C GLY A 137 -1.53 7.11 11.19
N GLN A 138 -1.66 6.08 10.35
CA GLN A 138 -2.98 5.64 9.87
C GLN A 138 -3.90 5.26 11.04
N ARG A 139 -3.39 4.52 12.04
CA ARG A 139 -4.18 4.18 13.23
C ARG A 139 -4.55 5.40 14.07
N MET A 140 -3.70 6.43 14.13
CA MET A 140 -4.05 7.67 14.82
C MET A 140 -5.23 8.38 14.13
N ILE A 141 -5.29 8.32 12.80
CA ILE A 141 -6.38 8.86 11.98
C ILE A 141 -7.66 8.03 12.17
N ASP A 142 -7.54 6.70 12.06
CA ASP A 142 -8.66 5.76 12.16
C ASP A 142 -9.27 5.73 13.58
N ASN A 143 -8.46 6.06 14.60
CA ASN A 143 -8.81 6.02 16.02
C ASN A 143 -9.43 4.68 16.45
N PRO A 144 -8.70 3.55 16.32
CA PRO A 144 -9.21 2.24 16.67
C PRO A 144 -9.24 2.12 18.20
N ASN A 145 -10.35 2.51 18.81
CA ASN A 145 -10.51 2.44 20.28
C ASN A 145 -10.39 1.00 20.82
N ASP A 146 -10.58 -0.02 19.97
CA ASP A 146 -10.66 -1.43 20.39
C ASP A 146 -9.62 -2.38 19.73
N ASP A 147 -8.85 -1.97 18.72
CA ASP A 147 -7.82 -2.81 18.07
C ASP A 147 -6.41 -2.54 18.65
N VAL A 148 -6.12 -3.16 19.80
CA VAL A 148 -4.81 -3.03 20.47
C VAL A 148 -3.81 -4.02 19.88
N ARG A 149 -2.94 -3.54 18.97
CA ARG A 149 -1.88 -4.37 18.38
C ARG A 149 -0.58 -4.29 19.18
N SER A 150 -0.35 -3.17 19.87
CA SER A 150 0.76 -2.97 20.79
C SER A 150 0.37 -1.93 21.82
N ALA A 151 0.36 -2.30 23.11
CA ALA A 151 -0.12 -1.40 24.16
C ALA A 151 0.83 -0.22 24.39
N LEU A 152 0.27 0.96 24.66
CA LEU A 152 1.03 2.17 24.98
C LEU A 152 2.04 1.95 26.13
N ALA A 153 1.65 1.17 27.15
CA ALA A 153 2.54 0.81 28.27
C ALA A 153 3.82 0.05 27.85
N ILE A 154 3.82 -0.62 26.68
CA ILE A 154 5.02 -1.28 26.13
C ILE A 154 6.06 -0.22 25.77
N PHE A 155 5.63 0.90 25.17
CA PHE A 155 6.54 1.99 24.82
C PHE A 155 7.02 2.79 26.04
N VAL A 156 6.23 2.87 27.11
CA VAL A 156 6.71 3.37 28.41
C VAL A 156 7.86 2.50 28.92
N LYS A 157 7.68 1.18 28.94
CA LYS A 157 8.73 0.22 29.37
C LYS A 157 9.97 0.31 28.49
N ASP A 158 9.79 0.27 27.17
CA ASP A 158 10.91 0.18 26.23
C ASP A 158 11.74 1.46 26.20
N LEU A 159 11.11 2.64 26.21
CA LEU A 159 11.84 3.90 26.27
C LEU A 159 12.47 4.16 27.64
N ASP A 160 11.90 3.61 28.73
CA ASP A 160 12.56 3.64 30.05
C ASP A 160 13.85 2.80 30.06
N ILE A 161 13.85 1.63 29.40
CA ILE A 161 15.07 0.82 29.18
C ILE A 161 16.10 1.62 28.39
N VAL A 162 15.68 2.26 27.28
CA VAL A 162 16.56 3.11 26.46
C VAL A 162 17.17 4.23 27.29
N TYR A 163 16.34 4.98 28.01
CA TYR A 163 16.78 6.13 28.80
C TYR A 163 17.72 5.71 29.93
N SER A 164 17.38 4.64 30.66
CA SER A 164 18.20 4.12 31.76
C SER A 164 19.58 3.66 31.27
N GLU A 165 19.64 2.95 30.15
CA GLU A 165 20.90 2.47 29.61
C GLU A 165 21.74 3.61 29.00
N ALA A 166 21.10 4.55 28.30
CA ALA A 166 21.76 5.75 27.80
C ALA A 166 22.39 6.56 28.94
N LYS A 167 21.67 6.71 30.06
CA LYS A 167 22.21 7.34 31.28
C LYS A 167 23.41 6.58 31.85
N ARG A 168 23.34 5.25 31.93
CA ARG A 168 24.45 4.40 32.39
C ARG A 168 25.69 4.56 31.51
N LEU A 169 25.49 4.68 30.19
CA LEU A 169 26.53 4.88 29.19
C LEU A 169 27.01 6.33 29.07
N GLN A 170 26.35 7.28 29.75
CA GLN A 170 26.56 8.72 29.57
C GLN A 170 26.36 9.19 28.11
N ALA A 171 25.46 8.52 27.38
CA ALA A 171 25.10 8.86 26.00
C ALA A 171 23.85 9.77 26.00
N PRO A 172 23.90 10.98 25.43
CA PRO A 172 22.75 11.88 25.41
C PRO A 172 21.67 11.38 24.43
N VAL A 173 20.44 11.23 24.91
CA VAL A 173 19.27 10.79 24.11
C VAL A 173 18.07 11.75 24.28
N PRO A 174 18.22 13.05 23.99
CA PRO A 174 17.21 14.06 24.30
C PRO A 174 15.85 13.77 23.65
N LEU A 175 15.82 13.32 22.40
CA LEU A 175 14.58 12.98 21.70
C LEU A 175 13.86 11.79 22.34
N ALA A 176 14.60 10.75 22.75
CA ALA A 176 14.03 9.60 23.43
C ALA A 176 13.45 9.98 24.79
N ALA A 177 14.13 10.87 25.52
CA ALA A 177 13.64 11.39 26.80
C ALA A 177 12.33 12.19 26.61
N CYS A 178 12.24 13.03 25.58
CA CYS A 178 11.01 13.73 25.23
C CYS A 178 9.89 12.74 24.85
N ALA A 179 10.17 11.76 23.99
CA ALA A 179 9.20 10.75 23.60
C ALA A 179 8.68 9.93 24.80
N LEU A 180 9.57 9.54 25.71
CA LEU A 180 9.20 8.84 26.95
C LEU A 180 8.20 9.66 27.78
N GLN A 181 8.40 10.97 27.89
CA GLN A 181 7.46 11.84 28.62
C GLN A 181 6.08 11.91 27.95
N GLN A 182 5.99 11.84 26.62
CA GLN A 182 4.69 11.79 25.94
C GLN A 182 3.96 10.48 26.22
N PHE A 183 4.66 9.34 26.20
CA PHE A 183 4.05 8.07 26.58
C PHE A 183 3.65 8.01 28.07
N ILE A 184 4.45 8.58 28.98
CA ILE A 184 4.08 8.71 30.40
C ILE A 184 2.84 9.61 30.56
N SER A 185 2.74 10.67 29.77
CA SER A 185 1.56 11.54 29.74
C SER A 185 0.33 10.78 29.25
N GLY A 186 0.44 10.01 28.17
CA GLY A 186 -0.64 9.15 27.69
C GLY A 186 -1.07 8.09 28.71
N ALA A 187 -0.11 7.45 29.39
CA ALA A 187 -0.40 6.52 30.47
C ALA A 187 -1.18 7.20 31.62
N SER A 188 -0.83 8.45 31.94
CA SER A 188 -1.50 9.26 32.97
C SER A 188 -2.92 9.69 32.57
N LEU A 189 -3.20 9.76 31.26
CA LEU A 189 -4.54 9.92 30.68
C LEU A 189 -5.36 8.62 30.66
N GLY A 190 -4.85 7.52 31.24
CA GLY A 190 -5.54 6.23 31.28
C GLY A 190 -5.38 5.38 30.01
N LEU A 191 -4.48 5.77 29.10
CA LEU A 191 -4.31 5.13 27.79
C LEU A 191 -3.34 3.93 27.81
N SER A 192 -2.82 3.55 28.98
CA SER A 192 -1.79 2.50 29.12
C SER A 192 -2.11 1.18 28.43
N LYS A 193 -3.39 0.79 28.39
CA LYS A 193 -3.87 -0.45 27.76
C LYS A 193 -4.35 -0.26 26.32
N GLN A 194 -4.46 0.97 25.83
CA GLN A 194 -4.84 1.25 24.44
C GLN A 194 -3.63 1.04 23.51
N ASP A 195 -3.87 1.01 22.20
CA ASP A 195 -2.81 0.92 21.20
C ASP A 195 -1.82 2.09 21.36
N ASP A 196 -0.56 1.84 21.07
CA ASP A 196 0.52 2.83 21.17
C ASP A 196 0.29 4.07 20.29
N SER A 197 -0.49 3.94 19.20
CA SER A 197 -1.00 5.06 18.40
C SER A 197 -1.84 6.06 19.21
N SER A 198 -2.49 5.62 20.30
CA SER A 198 -3.29 6.49 21.18
C SER A 198 -2.47 7.58 21.87
N VAL A 199 -1.14 7.57 21.77
CA VAL A 199 -0.29 8.70 22.21
C VAL A 199 -0.67 10.01 21.51
N VAL A 200 -1.30 9.97 20.33
CA VAL A 200 -1.86 11.15 19.65
C VAL A 200 -2.85 11.93 20.52
N LYS A 201 -3.61 11.25 21.39
CA LYS A 201 -4.57 11.87 22.31
C LYS A 201 -3.90 12.83 23.31
N VAL A 202 -2.61 12.65 23.60
CA VAL A 202 -1.82 13.62 24.39
C VAL A 202 -1.74 14.95 23.66
N TYR A 203 -1.47 14.93 22.37
CA TYR A 203 -1.38 16.13 21.54
C TYR A 203 -2.75 16.72 21.24
N GLU A 204 -3.77 15.90 20.98
CA GLU A 204 -5.15 16.37 20.83
C GLU A 204 -5.63 17.12 22.10
N THR A 205 -5.30 16.58 23.28
CA THR A 205 -5.62 17.23 24.57
C THR A 205 -4.94 18.60 24.70
N LEU A 206 -3.67 18.71 24.29
CA LEU A 206 -2.91 19.96 24.40
C LEU A 206 -3.32 21.01 23.36
N THR A 207 -3.69 20.56 22.16
CA THR A 207 -4.00 21.44 21.03
C THR A 207 -5.49 21.77 20.92
N GLY A 208 -6.36 20.97 21.56
CA GLY A 208 -7.81 21.09 21.51
C GLY A 208 -8.42 20.73 20.16
N VAL A 209 -7.70 19.98 19.31
CA VAL A 209 -8.20 19.48 18.02
C VAL A 209 -8.08 17.97 18.00
N SER A 210 -9.06 17.27 17.43
CA SER A 210 -8.92 15.83 17.18
C SER A 210 -8.35 15.59 15.79
N VAL A 211 -7.33 14.74 15.71
CA VAL A 211 -6.74 14.24 14.47
C VAL A 211 -7.78 13.44 13.66
N SER A 212 -8.58 12.62 14.35
CA SER A 212 -9.64 11.79 13.75
C SER A 212 -10.92 12.56 13.36
N GLU A 213 -11.09 13.78 13.87
CA GLU A 213 -12.18 14.68 13.48
C GLU A 213 -11.71 15.75 12.49
N SER A 214 -10.43 16.15 12.50
CA SER A 214 -9.86 17.02 11.45
C SER A 214 -9.75 16.33 10.10
N SER A 215 -9.75 15.00 10.06
CA SER A 215 -10.00 14.22 8.85
C SER A 215 -11.45 14.29 8.37
N LYS A 216 -12.37 14.87 9.18
CA LYS A 216 -13.81 15.04 8.91
C LYS A 216 -14.23 16.52 8.81
N GLU A 217 -13.40 17.46 9.25
CA GLU A 217 -13.66 18.93 9.26
C GLU A 217 -12.72 19.71 8.31
N SER A 218 -12.43 19.15 7.13
CA SER A 218 -11.99 19.97 6.00
C SER A 218 -13.11 20.97 5.69
N THR A 219 -12.78 22.25 5.57
CA THR A 219 -13.74 23.31 5.23
C THR A 219 -14.13 23.18 3.75
N ALA A 220 -15.05 22.25 3.48
CA ALA A 220 -15.39 21.78 2.16
C ALA A 220 -16.37 22.73 1.43
N LYS A 221 -15.99 23.05 0.20
CA LYS A 221 -16.95 23.44 -0.83
C LYS A 221 -17.54 22.14 -1.40
N GLU A 222 -18.82 22.21 -1.73
CA GLU A 222 -19.60 21.10 -2.25
C GLU A 222 -18.89 20.41 -3.44
N GLY A 223 -18.49 19.13 -3.29
CA GLY A 223 -17.93 18.33 -4.37
C GLY A 223 -16.53 17.74 -4.16
N ASP A 224 -15.86 18.00 -3.03
CA ASP A 224 -14.46 17.60 -2.81
C ASP A 224 -14.24 16.51 -1.73
N ASP A 225 -15.26 16.07 -0.97
CA ASP A 225 -15.07 15.07 0.11
C ASP A 225 -15.61 13.65 -0.18
N ILE A 226 -14.97 12.64 0.41
CA ILE A 226 -15.41 11.23 0.42
C ILE A 226 -16.68 11.13 1.28
N GLY A 227 -17.79 10.63 0.70
CA GLY A 227 -19.07 10.53 1.40
C GLY A 227 -20.01 11.74 1.23
N ASP A 228 -19.68 12.68 0.34
CA ASP A 228 -20.57 13.76 -0.07
C ASP A 228 -21.95 13.23 -0.52
N MET A 229 -23.03 13.96 -0.25
CA MET A 229 -24.34 13.63 -0.81
C MET A 229 -24.57 14.38 -2.12
N TRP A 230 -24.91 13.66 -3.18
CA TRP A 230 -25.49 14.23 -4.38
C TRP A 230 -27.00 14.41 -4.19
N VAL A 231 -27.45 15.67 -4.13
CA VAL A 231 -28.88 16.01 -4.18
C VAL A 231 -29.33 16.09 -5.63
N LEU A 232 -30.23 15.19 -6.04
CA LEU A 232 -30.84 15.18 -7.36
C LEU A 232 -31.91 16.27 -7.49
N PRO A 233 -32.28 16.69 -8.72
CA PRO A 233 -33.29 17.73 -8.94
C PRO A 233 -34.67 17.43 -8.31
N ASP A 234 -34.99 16.15 -8.10
CA ASP A 234 -36.22 15.68 -7.46
C ASP A 234 -36.14 15.65 -5.91
N GLY A 235 -35.02 16.05 -5.33
CA GLY A 235 -34.77 16.11 -3.90
C GLY A 235 -34.25 14.80 -3.29
N ARG A 236 -34.11 13.72 -4.06
CA ARG A 236 -33.44 12.50 -3.58
C ARG A 236 -31.97 12.79 -3.30
N LYS A 237 -31.40 12.09 -2.32
CA LYS A 237 -29.98 12.21 -1.97
C LYS A 237 -29.29 10.88 -2.17
N GLU A 238 -28.20 10.88 -2.91
CA GLU A 238 -27.34 9.73 -3.16
C GLU A 238 -25.97 9.97 -2.53
N GLN A 239 -25.39 8.98 -1.86
CA GLN A 239 -24.03 9.08 -1.33
C GLN A 239 -23.03 8.95 -2.48
N ILE A 240 -22.00 9.79 -2.47
CA ILE A 240 -20.88 9.78 -3.41
C ILE A 240 -19.76 8.93 -2.81
N PHE A 241 -19.35 7.90 -3.54
CA PHE A 241 -18.25 7.01 -3.20
C PHE A 241 -16.98 7.38 -3.99
N GLU A 242 -15.80 7.09 -3.44
CA GLU A 242 -14.60 7.01 -4.29
C GLU A 242 -14.80 5.89 -5.31
N VAL A 243 -14.31 6.07 -6.55
CA VAL A 243 -14.50 5.06 -7.61
C VAL A 243 -14.04 3.66 -7.17
N ALA A 244 -12.97 3.58 -6.37
CA ALA A 244 -12.44 2.30 -5.87
C ALA A 244 -13.34 1.62 -4.82
N ASP A 245 -14.28 2.35 -4.21
CA ASP A 245 -15.22 1.86 -3.20
C ASP A 245 -16.62 1.61 -3.78
N GLU A 246 -16.84 1.93 -5.06
CA GLU A 246 -18.10 1.67 -5.74
C GLU A 246 -18.23 0.18 -6.06
N LYS A 247 -19.38 -0.42 -5.72
CA LYS A 247 -19.59 -1.88 -5.73
C LYS A 247 -19.38 -2.57 -7.08
N GLU A 248 -19.55 -1.89 -8.21
CA GLU A 248 -19.37 -2.46 -9.54
C GLU A 248 -17.94 -2.25 -10.08
N HIS A 249 -17.12 -1.45 -9.38
CA HIS A 249 -15.71 -1.18 -9.68
C HIS A 249 -14.79 -2.09 -8.85
N HIS A 250 -14.29 -3.14 -9.48
CA HIS A 250 -13.50 -4.15 -8.80
C HIS A 250 -12.00 -3.87 -8.99
N LEU A 251 -11.27 -3.65 -7.89
CA LEU A 251 -9.82 -3.45 -7.94
C LEU A 251 -9.09 -4.69 -8.48
N MET A 252 -8.44 -4.54 -9.63
CA MET A 252 -7.66 -5.60 -10.29
C MET A 252 -6.18 -5.52 -9.93
N LEU A 253 -5.61 -4.32 -9.97
CA LEU A 253 -4.22 -4.06 -9.59
C LEU A 253 -4.06 -2.62 -9.09
N SER A 254 -3.09 -2.42 -8.21
CA SER A 254 -2.70 -1.09 -7.72
C SER A 254 -1.20 -1.05 -7.47
N ASN A 255 -0.53 0.00 -7.94
CA ASN A 255 0.86 0.29 -7.66
C ASN A 255 1.10 1.81 -7.63
N GLU A 256 2.36 2.25 -7.52
CA GLU A 256 2.68 3.68 -7.42
C GLU A 256 2.38 4.51 -8.69
N TYR A 257 2.11 3.88 -9.84
CA TYR A 257 1.91 4.53 -11.14
C TYR A 257 0.46 4.47 -11.64
N THR A 258 -0.26 3.41 -11.29
CA THR A 258 -1.63 3.17 -11.77
C THR A 258 -2.46 2.36 -10.78
N ARG A 259 -3.77 2.60 -10.82
CA ARG A 259 -4.81 1.77 -10.22
C ARG A 259 -5.75 1.34 -11.33
N VAL A 260 -6.04 0.04 -11.42
CA VAL A 260 -6.90 -0.52 -12.48
C VAL A 260 -8.10 -1.18 -11.85
N LEU A 261 -9.28 -0.74 -12.30
CA LEU A 261 -10.58 -1.18 -11.85
C LEU A 261 -11.27 -1.89 -13.02
N LYS A 262 -11.79 -3.09 -12.76
CA LYS A 262 -12.68 -3.80 -13.67
C LYS A 262 -14.12 -3.43 -13.31
N VAL A 263 -14.78 -2.73 -14.20
CA VAL A 263 -16.18 -2.34 -14.05
C VAL A 263 -17.05 -3.40 -14.70
N THR A 264 -17.88 -4.06 -13.90
CA THR A 264 -18.87 -5.03 -14.40
C THR A 264 -20.25 -4.56 -13.97
N LEU A 265 -21.00 -3.94 -14.86
CA LEU A 265 -22.32 -3.37 -14.53
C LEU A 265 -23.43 -4.17 -15.20
N PRO A 266 -24.33 -4.83 -14.44
CA PRO A 266 -25.43 -5.61 -15.01
C PRO A 266 -26.32 -4.81 -15.97
N ALA A 267 -27.00 -5.53 -16.87
CA ALA A 267 -27.97 -4.96 -17.79
C ALA A 267 -29.04 -4.13 -17.05
N LYS A 268 -29.39 -2.96 -17.60
CA LYS A 268 -30.42 -2.05 -17.05
C LYS A 268 -30.18 -1.57 -15.62
N ASN A 269 -28.94 -1.62 -15.14
CA ASN A 269 -28.57 -1.20 -13.79
C ASN A 269 -27.78 0.11 -13.80
N THR A 270 -27.72 0.77 -12.65
CA THR A 270 -27.01 2.03 -12.44
C THR A 270 -25.95 1.85 -11.36
N THR A 271 -24.75 2.39 -11.58
CA THR A 271 -23.71 2.48 -10.54
C THR A 271 -24.20 3.35 -9.38
N TRP A 272 -23.59 3.23 -8.21
CA TRP A 272 -23.70 4.32 -7.24
C TRP A 272 -23.04 5.59 -7.77
N ALA A 273 -23.44 6.73 -7.22
CA ALA A 273 -22.73 7.97 -7.48
C ALA A 273 -21.30 7.82 -7.00
N HIS A 274 -20.34 8.07 -7.89
CA HIS A 274 -18.94 7.92 -7.55
C HIS A 274 -18.11 9.01 -8.21
N ARG A 275 -16.89 9.16 -7.70
CA ARG A 275 -15.95 10.17 -8.14
C ARG A 275 -14.67 9.58 -8.71
N HIS A 276 -14.21 10.19 -9.79
CA HIS A 276 -12.89 9.97 -10.37
C HIS A 276 -12.02 11.20 -10.05
N ALA A 277 -10.94 11.00 -9.31
CA ALA A 277 -10.01 12.06 -8.90
C ALA A 277 -8.69 12.03 -9.69
N GLU A 278 -8.41 10.93 -10.38
CA GLU A 278 -7.24 10.77 -11.25
C GLU A 278 -7.68 10.76 -12.71
N ASP A 279 -6.80 11.19 -13.62
CA ASP A 279 -7.05 11.00 -15.05
C ASP A 279 -7.17 9.50 -15.34
N SER A 280 -8.07 9.10 -16.23
CA SER A 280 -8.36 7.69 -16.50
C SER A 280 -8.34 7.35 -17.98
N LEU A 281 -7.84 6.15 -18.29
CA LEU A 281 -8.11 5.47 -19.55
C LEU A 281 -9.24 4.46 -19.37
N TYR A 282 -10.25 4.56 -20.21
CA TYR A 282 -11.38 3.64 -20.25
C TYR A 282 -11.29 2.76 -21.48
N PHE A 283 -11.32 1.44 -21.29
CA PHE A 283 -11.34 0.43 -22.33
C PHE A 283 -12.69 -0.30 -22.31
N PHE A 284 -13.50 -0.11 -23.34
CA PHE A 284 -14.86 -0.68 -23.40
C PHE A 284 -14.85 -2.05 -24.09
N LEU A 285 -15.28 -3.09 -23.38
CA LEU A 285 -15.12 -4.49 -23.79
C LEU A 285 -16.48 -5.21 -23.89
N VAL A 286 -17.48 -4.53 -24.43
CA VAL A 286 -18.84 -5.09 -24.63
C VAL A 286 -19.03 -5.45 -26.10
N GLU A 287 -19.18 -6.75 -26.38
CA GLU A 287 -19.45 -7.24 -27.73
C GLU A 287 -20.83 -6.72 -28.19
N GLY A 288 -20.88 -6.03 -29.34
CA GLY A 288 -22.10 -5.39 -29.85
C GLY A 288 -22.24 -3.89 -29.53
N GLY A 289 -21.30 -3.32 -28.78
CA GLY A 289 -21.29 -1.90 -28.41
C GLY A 289 -22.05 -1.62 -27.11
N LEU A 290 -21.71 -0.51 -26.48
CA LEU A 290 -22.17 -0.11 -25.16
C LEU A 290 -23.00 1.17 -25.27
N ASN A 291 -24.27 1.09 -24.93
CA ASN A 291 -25.13 2.25 -24.72
C ASN A 291 -25.27 2.54 -23.22
N VAL A 292 -24.94 3.75 -22.79
CA VAL A 292 -25.10 4.19 -21.40
C VAL A 292 -25.79 5.54 -21.29
N ILE A 293 -26.39 5.80 -20.14
CA ILE A 293 -26.71 7.16 -19.71
C ILE A 293 -25.65 7.56 -18.69
N ASN A 294 -24.87 8.59 -19.01
CA ASN A 294 -23.91 9.20 -18.11
C ASN A 294 -24.54 10.45 -17.49
N HIS A 295 -24.74 10.43 -16.18
CA HIS A 295 -25.25 11.57 -15.44
C HIS A 295 -24.13 12.16 -14.60
N VAL A 296 -23.60 13.28 -15.04
CA VAL A 296 -22.54 14.01 -14.33
C VAL A 296 -23.20 15.01 -13.39
N LYS A 297 -22.74 15.05 -12.12
CA LYS A 297 -23.25 15.99 -11.12
C LYS A 297 -23.21 17.43 -11.66
N GLY A 298 -24.36 18.10 -11.63
CA GLY A 298 -24.52 19.47 -12.12
C GLY A 298 -24.82 19.62 -13.61
N ASN A 299 -24.93 18.51 -14.35
CA ASN A 299 -25.33 18.50 -15.77
C ASN A 299 -26.55 17.59 -15.96
N ASP A 300 -27.27 17.77 -17.07
CA ASP A 300 -28.33 16.84 -17.45
C ASP A 300 -27.75 15.48 -17.88
N PRO A 301 -28.46 14.35 -17.65
CA PRO A 301 -28.02 13.04 -18.12
C PRO A 301 -27.88 13.00 -19.65
N VAL A 302 -26.77 12.46 -20.13
CA VAL A 302 -26.46 12.36 -21.57
C VAL A 302 -26.36 10.89 -21.98
N CYS A 303 -26.97 10.55 -23.12
CA CYS A 303 -26.78 9.25 -23.75
C CYS A 303 -25.42 9.18 -24.44
N ASP A 304 -24.68 8.11 -24.21
CA ASP A 304 -23.35 7.91 -24.75
C ASP A 304 -23.22 6.48 -25.28
N CYS A 305 -22.60 6.36 -26.45
CA CYS A 305 -22.44 5.11 -27.18
C CYS A 305 -20.94 4.86 -27.40
N MET A 306 -20.49 3.66 -27.10
CA MET A 306 -19.10 3.24 -27.29
C MET A 306 -19.03 1.94 -28.08
N ASP A 307 -18.06 1.86 -28.98
CA ASP A 307 -17.80 0.62 -29.73
C ASP A 307 -16.94 -0.36 -28.92
N PHE A 308 -17.00 -1.64 -29.28
CA PHE A 308 -16.09 -2.65 -28.72
C PHE A 308 -14.63 -2.25 -29.00
N GLY A 309 -13.79 -2.28 -27.97
CA GLY A 309 -12.39 -1.88 -28.03
C GLY A 309 -12.18 -0.36 -28.06
N GLU A 310 -13.24 0.46 -27.98
CA GLU A 310 -13.02 1.90 -27.93
C GLU A 310 -12.20 2.29 -26.68
N VAL A 311 -11.23 3.18 -26.88
CA VAL A 311 -10.40 3.75 -25.80
C VAL A 311 -10.71 5.23 -25.64
N ARG A 312 -11.16 5.60 -24.44
CA ARG A 312 -11.39 6.98 -24.05
C ARG A 312 -10.42 7.42 -22.96
N TYR A 313 -10.16 8.72 -22.92
CA TYR A 313 -9.34 9.35 -21.89
C TYR A 313 -10.19 10.39 -21.19
N GLY A 314 -10.37 10.23 -19.88
CA GLY A 314 -10.97 11.23 -19.01
C GLY A 314 -9.87 12.04 -18.33
N THR A 315 -9.94 13.37 -18.45
CA THR A 315 -9.09 14.27 -17.67
C THR A 315 -9.87 14.69 -16.44
N HIS A 316 -9.52 14.14 -15.29
CA HIS A 316 -10.23 14.38 -14.03
C HIS A 316 -9.32 14.97 -12.96
N LYS A 317 -8.00 14.86 -13.15
CA LYS A 317 -6.98 15.45 -12.27
C LYS A 317 -6.99 16.97 -12.43
N THR A 318 -7.98 17.60 -11.81
CA THR A 318 -8.22 19.04 -11.75
C THR A 318 -8.81 19.37 -10.38
N ASP A 319 -8.93 20.65 -10.07
CA ASP A 319 -9.57 21.19 -8.87
C ASP A 319 -11.07 20.84 -8.72
N LYS A 320 -11.64 20.01 -9.60
CA LYS A 320 -12.98 19.44 -9.49
C LYS A 320 -12.99 17.98 -10.00
N PRO A 321 -13.09 16.97 -9.12
CA PRO A 321 -13.17 15.57 -9.55
C PRO A 321 -14.46 15.33 -10.36
N LEU A 322 -14.43 14.37 -11.28
CA LEU A 322 -15.63 13.96 -12.01
C LEU A 322 -16.53 13.17 -11.06
N VAL A 323 -17.71 13.68 -10.74
CA VAL A 323 -18.75 12.94 -9.99
C VAL A 323 -19.87 12.55 -10.94
N HIS A 324 -20.18 11.25 -11.03
CA HIS A 324 -21.23 10.78 -11.92
C HIS A 324 -21.89 9.45 -11.52
N THR A 325 -22.99 9.14 -12.18
CA THR A 325 -23.56 7.78 -12.26
C THR A 325 -23.60 7.32 -13.72
N ILE A 326 -23.40 6.02 -13.92
CA ILE A 326 -23.53 5.36 -15.22
C ILE A 326 -24.69 4.39 -15.16
N THR A 327 -25.64 4.50 -16.09
CA THR A 327 -26.71 3.52 -16.28
C THR A 327 -26.44 2.72 -17.54
N ASN A 328 -26.33 1.40 -17.42
CA ASN A 328 -26.20 0.49 -18.55
C ASN A 328 -27.54 0.30 -19.25
N MET A 329 -27.67 0.76 -20.49
CA MET A 329 -28.92 0.67 -21.26
C MET A 329 -29.01 -0.58 -22.14
N ASN A 330 -28.00 -1.45 -22.14
CA ASN A 330 -27.96 -2.66 -22.94
C ASN A 330 -28.72 -3.80 -22.26
N ASP A 331 -28.97 -4.88 -22.99
CA ASP A 331 -29.58 -6.10 -22.48
C ASP A 331 -28.54 -7.06 -21.87
N GLU A 332 -27.26 -6.75 -22.04
CA GLU A 332 -26.12 -7.50 -21.51
C GLU A 332 -25.33 -6.67 -20.49
N ALA A 333 -24.51 -7.35 -19.69
CA ALA A 333 -23.63 -6.69 -18.74
C ALA A 333 -22.55 -5.87 -19.45
N MET A 334 -22.29 -4.66 -18.94
CA MET A 334 -21.16 -3.86 -19.37
C MET A 334 -19.88 -4.40 -18.76
N LEU A 335 -18.82 -4.49 -19.56
CA LEU A 335 -17.46 -4.69 -19.12
C LEU A 335 -16.60 -3.50 -19.57
N CYS A 336 -15.95 -2.85 -18.61
CA CYS A 336 -15.00 -1.77 -18.85
C CYS A 336 -13.76 -1.97 -17.98
N ILE A 337 -12.59 -1.65 -18.51
CA ILE A 337 -11.38 -1.47 -17.71
C ILE A 337 -11.14 0.02 -17.56
N ASP A 338 -11.12 0.48 -16.31
CA ASP A 338 -10.75 1.84 -15.94
C ASP A 338 -9.34 1.82 -15.34
N ALA A 339 -8.41 2.52 -15.98
CA ALA A 339 -7.02 2.60 -15.58
C ALA A 339 -6.64 4.04 -15.23
N GLU A 340 -6.53 4.32 -13.93
CA GLU A 340 -6.17 5.63 -13.40
C GLU A 340 -4.67 5.91 -13.52
N VAL A 341 -4.35 7.13 -13.94
CA VAL A 341 -3.02 7.68 -14.22
C VAL A 341 -2.51 8.43 -12.99
N ILE A 342 -1.97 7.69 -12.03
CA ILE A 342 -1.50 8.26 -10.76
C ILE A 342 -0.22 9.06 -10.96
N LYS A 343 0.85 8.40 -11.45
CA LYS A 343 2.20 8.96 -11.50
C LYS A 343 2.95 8.54 -12.76
N LYS A 344 3.80 9.43 -13.26
CA LYS A 344 4.74 9.13 -14.35
C LYS A 344 5.78 8.08 -13.92
N PRO A 345 5.99 7.00 -14.68
CA PRO A 345 6.98 5.99 -14.37
C PRO A 345 8.41 6.46 -14.70
N PRO A 346 9.44 5.79 -14.13
CA PRO A 346 10.83 6.24 -14.23
C PRO A 346 11.41 6.12 -15.65
N VAL A 347 10.83 5.27 -16.49
CA VAL A 347 11.26 5.04 -17.88
C VAL A 347 10.06 5.20 -18.81
N THR A 348 10.15 6.18 -19.72
CA THR A 348 9.15 6.46 -20.74
C THR A 348 9.84 6.67 -22.09
N SER A 349 9.14 6.40 -23.21
CA SER A 349 9.75 6.61 -24.52
C SER A 349 9.50 8.03 -25.02
N PRO A 350 10.51 8.73 -25.57
CA PRO A 350 10.30 10.00 -26.23
C PRO A 350 9.48 9.85 -27.53
N PHE A 351 9.60 8.72 -28.22
CA PHE A 351 8.98 8.48 -29.52
C PHE A 351 7.93 7.36 -29.46
N PRO A 352 6.87 7.41 -30.29
CA PRO A 352 5.92 6.32 -30.38
C PRO A 352 6.61 5.02 -30.77
N LEU A 353 6.11 3.90 -30.26
CA LEU A 353 6.56 2.58 -30.67
C LEU A 353 6.31 2.38 -32.17
N VAL A 354 7.32 1.88 -32.86
CA VAL A 354 7.22 1.39 -34.24
C VAL A 354 7.67 -0.06 -34.22
N ALA A 355 6.72 -0.97 -34.41
CA ALA A 355 6.96 -2.41 -34.40
C ALA A 355 5.92 -3.11 -35.28
N ASP A 356 6.28 -4.27 -35.84
CA ASP A 356 5.37 -5.06 -36.65
C ASP A 356 4.15 -5.49 -35.83
N HIS A 357 2.99 -5.51 -36.48
CA HIS A 357 1.70 -5.83 -35.89
C HIS A 357 1.19 -4.85 -34.81
N HIS A 358 1.90 -3.75 -34.56
CA HIS A 358 1.48 -2.70 -33.62
C HIS A 358 0.92 -1.48 -34.35
N THR A 359 -0.24 -0.99 -33.91
CA THR A 359 -0.85 0.24 -34.43
C THR A 359 -1.10 1.21 -33.28
N LEU A 360 -0.60 2.44 -33.37
CA LEU A 360 -0.92 3.50 -32.41
C LEU A 360 -2.38 3.94 -32.60
N ILE A 361 -3.22 3.74 -31.58
CA ILE A 361 -4.66 4.05 -31.64
C ILE A 361 -5.04 5.31 -30.87
N LYS A 362 -4.28 5.68 -29.82
CA LYS A 362 -4.57 6.87 -29.01
C LYS A 362 -3.29 7.51 -28.52
N THR A 363 -3.25 8.84 -28.49
CA THR A 363 -2.18 9.62 -27.84
C THR A 363 -2.78 10.73 -26.99
N ARG A 364 -2.27 10.85 -25.76
CA ARG A 364 -2.49 11.95 -24.81
C ARG A 364 -1.16 12.31 -24.15
N ASP A 365 -1.16 13.38 -23.37
CA ASP A 365 0.04 13.93 -22.75
C ASP A 365 0.76 12.90 -21.85
N ARG A 366 -0.02 12.11 -21.11
CA ARG A 366 0.47 11.15 -20.12
C ARG A 366 0.42 9.68 -20.58
N CYS A 367 -0.18 9.40 -21.74
CA CYS A 367 -0.38 8.03 -22.20
C CYS A 367 -0.32 7.89 -23.73
N ARG A 368 0.15 6.75 -24.22
CA ARG A 368 -0.07 6.29 -25.60
C ARG A 368 -0.63 4.87 -25.59
N VAL A 369 -1.59 4.58 -26.45
CA VAL A 369 -2.19 3.25 -26.53
C VAL A 369 -1.95 2.67 -27.91
N TYR A 370 -1.41 1.47 -27.95
CA TYR A 370 -1.15 0.70 -29.17
C TYR A 370 -2.02 -0.56 -29.17
N SER A 371 -2.55 -0.94 -30.32
CA SER A 371 -3.11 -2.28 -30.55
C SER A 371 -2.04 -3.20 -31.10
N LEU A 372 -1.89 -4.38 -30.50
CA LEU A 372 -1.18 -5.52 -31.07
C LEU A 372 -2.20 -6.57 -31.52
N LEU A 373 -2.23 -6.86 -32.81
CA LEU A 373 -3.09 -7.87 -33.41
C LEU A 373 -2.25 -8.94 -34.11
N LEU A 374 -2.45 -10.20 -33.72
CA LEU A 374 -1.81 -11.36 -34.34
C LEU A 374 -2.87 -12.38 -34.77
N GLU A 375 -2.90 -12.67 -36.07
CA GLU A 375 -3.65 -13.81 -36.62
C GLU A 375 -3.04 -15.15 -36.14
N PRO A 376 -3.79 -16.27 -36.18
CA PRO A 376 -3.25 -17.59 -35.88
C PRO A 376 -1.94 -17.88 -36.63
N GLY A 377 -0.89 -18.25 -35.89
CA GLY A 377 0.44 -18.55 -36.42
C GLY A 377 1.36 -17.34 -36.63
N GLN A 378 0.89 -16.11 -36.44
CA GLN A 378 1.73 -14.92 -36.54
C GLN A 378 2.56 -14.69 -35.27
N SER A 379 3.72 -14.05 -35.47
CA SER A 379 4.64 -13.67 -34.41
C SER A 379 5.10 -12.24 -34.60
N THR A 380 5.37 -11.54 -33.50
CA THR A 380 6.09 -10.26 -33.50
C THR A 380 7.22 -10.30 -32.47
N THR A 381 8.33 -9.65 -32.78
CA THR A 381 9.45 -9.43 -31.84
C THR A 381 9.60 -7.94 -31.62
N VAL A 382 9.56 -7.51 -30.37
CA VAL A 382 9.49 -6.10 -29.98
C VAL A 382 10.24 -5.83 -28.68
N SER A 383 10.74 -4.61 -28.53
CA SER A 383 11.27 -4.10 -27.27
C SER A 383 10.39 -2.96 -26.77
N TYR A 384 9.67 -3.20 -25.67
CA TYR A 384 8.90 -2.17 -24.99
C TYR A 384 9.84 -1.45 -24.01
N ASN A 385 10.45 -0.36 -24.45
CA ASN A 385 11.40 0.44 -23.66
C ASN A 385 10.72 1.39 -22.66
N PHE A 386 9.55 1.01 -22.15
CA PHE A 386 8.70 1.83 -21.30
C PHE A 386 7.83 0.94 -20.43
N PHE A 387 7.32 1.49 -19.32
CA PHE A 387 6.28 0.82 -18.54
C PHE A 387 4.95 0.91 -19.28
N TYR A 388 4.18 -0.18 -19.25
CA TYR A 388 2.89 -0.23 -19.91
C TYR A 388 1.88 -1.08 -19.15
N LEU A 389 0.61 -0.75 -19.32
CA LEU A 389 -0.50 -1.62 -18.98
C LEU A 389 -0.88 -2.44 -20.21
N SER A 390 -0.85 -3.76 -20.08
CA SER A 390 -1.44 -4.70 -21.04
C SER A 390 -2.91 -4.88 -20.72
N VAL A 391 -3.79 -4.74 -21.71
CA VAL A 391 -5.23 -5.00 -21.59
C VAL A 391 -5.66 -5.95 -22.69
N MET A 392 -6.21 -7.10 -22.34
CA MET A 392 -6.59 -8.12 -23.33
C MET A 392 -7.98 -7.83 -23.91
N LEU A 393 -8.07 -7.77 -25.25
CA LEU A 393 -9.33 -7.59 -25.96
C LEU A 393 -9.88 -8.91 -26.47
N LYS A 394 -9.03 -9.71 -27.13
CA LYS A 394 -9.39 -11.03 -27.66
C LYS A 394 -8.30 -12.02 -27.30
N GLY A 395 -8.69 -13.00 -26.48
CA GLY A 395 -7.82 -14.08 -26.04
C GLY A 395 -7.54 -15.09 -27.15
N SER A 396 -6.29 -15.56 -27.19
CA SER A 396 -5.88 -16.77 -27.91
C SER A 396 -4.73 -17.39 -27.13
N GLN A 397 -4.43 -18.66 -27.37
CA GLN A 397 -3.22 -19.27 -26.82
C GLN A 397 -1.99 -18.63 -27.46
N ILE A 398 -1.09 -18.08 -26.65
CA ILE A 398 0.14 -17.45 -27.13
C ILE A 398 1.36 -18.07 -26.46
N LYS A 399 2.46 -18.12 -27.20
CA LYS A 399 3.80 -18.37 -26.67
C LYS A 399 4.53 -17.04 -26.58
N VAL A 400 5.10 -16.77 -25.41
CA VAL A 400 5.93 -15.60 -25.15
C VAL A 400 7.36 -16.07 -24.92
N SER A 401 8.34 -15.38 -25.49
CA SER A 401 9.76 -15.63 -25.21
C SER A 401 10.56 -14.34 -25.02
N LEU A 402 11.61 -14.44 -24.22
CA LEU A 402 12.61 -13.39 -23.99
C LEU A 402 13.95 -13.87 -24.54
N GLY A 403 14.30 -13.40 -25.74
CA GLY A 403 15.43 -13.97 -26.49
C GLY A 403 15.27 -15.49 -26.73
N ASP A 404 16.40 -16.21 -26.78
CA ASP A 404 16.44 -17.64 -27.09
C ASP A 404 16.34 -18.56 -25.85
N SER A 405 16.40 -18.00 -24.64
CA SER A 405 16.66 -18.77 -23.42
C SER A 405 15.45 -18.98 -22.52
N ILE A 406 14.40 -18.16 -22.62
CA ILE A 406 13.23 -18.21 -21.74
C ILE A 406 11.97 -18.14 -22.59
N SER A 407 11.07 -19.12 -22.46
CA SER A 407 9.75 -19.10 -23.11
C SER A 407 8.68 -19.77 -22.25
N TRP A 408 7.45 -19.27 -22.32
CA TRP A 408 6.28 -19.84 -21.66
C TRP A 408 5.03 -19.62 -22.50
N ASP A 409 4.01 -20.44 -22.27
CA ASP A 409 2.72 -20.32 -22.94
C ASP A 409 1.71 -19.67 -21.99
N LYS A 410 0.81 -18.85 -22.51
CA LYS A 410 -0.33 -18.27 -21.78
C LYS A 410 -1.59 -18.25 -22.63
N THR A 411 -2.74 -18.31 -21.97
CA THR A 411 -4.07 -18.23 -22.61
C THR A 411 -4.86 -17.11 -21.93
N PRO A 412 -4.57 -15.84 -22.26
CA PRO A 412 -5.26 -14.70 -21.66
C PRO A 412 -6.72 -14.64 -22.10
N ALA A 413 -7.59 -14.19 -21.21
CA ALA A 413 -9.01 -13.96 -21.45
C ALA A 413 -9.30 -12.47 -21.66
N ILE A 414 -10.47 -12.16 -22.22
CA ILE A 414 -10.92 -10.77 -22.38
C ILE A 414 -10.97 -10.05 -21.02
N GLY A 415 -10.43 -8.84 -20.98
CA GLY A 415 -10.35 -8.02 -19.77
C GLY A 415 -9.24 -8.44 -18.80
N ASP A 416 -8.39 -9.42 -19.13
CA ASP A 416 -7.16 -9.66 -18.40
C ASP A 416 -6.24 -8.43 -18.50
N VAL A 417 -5.65 -8.05 -17.37
CA VAL A 417 -4.78 -6.87 -17.26
C VAL A 417 -3.46 -7.22 -16.59
N GLU A 418 -2.37 -6.62 -17.07
CA GLU A 418 -1.03 -6.83 -16.53
C GLU A 418 -0.23 -5.52 -16.56
N TRP A 419 0.39 -5.13 -15.45
CA TRP A 419 1.32 -4.01 -15.42
C TRP A 419 2.74 -4.51 -15.68
N CYS A 420 3.34 -4.04 -16.77
CA CYS A 420 4.59 -4.56 -17.27
C CYS A 420 5.74 -3.54 -17.16
N SER A 421 6.90 -4.02 -16.73
CA SER A 421 8.15 -3.26 -16.77
C SER A 421 8.77 -3.26 -18.18
N PRO A 422 9.70 -2.32 -18.47
CA PRO A 422 10.41 -2.29 -19.73
C PRO A 422 11.06 -3.64 -20.03
N THR A 423 10.77 -4.17 -21.22
CA THR A 423 11.15 -5.52 -21.61
C THR A 423 11.75 -5.50 -23.01
N LEU A 424 12.94 -6.08 -23.16
CA LEU A 424 13.69 -6.13 -24.41
C LEU A 424 13.54 -7.48 -25.10
N ASN A 425 13.53 -7.48 -26.43
CA ASN A 425 13.53 -8.68 -27.27
C ASN A 425 12.42 -9.68 -26.91
N LEU A 426 11.23 -9.16 -26.62
CA LEU A 426 10.03 -9.93 -26.36
C LEU A 426 9.49 -10.45 -27.68
N THR A 427 9.36 -11.77 -27.82
CA THR A 427 8.65 -12.38 -28.94
C THR A 427 7.31 -12.91 -28.47
N ILE A 428 6.24 -12.50 -29.15
CA ILE A 428 4.88 -12.98 -28.89
C ILE A 428 4.42 -13.72 -30.15
N THR A 429 4.04 -14.99 -30.01
CA THR A 429 3.52 -15.82 -31.09
C THR A 429 2.12 -16.29 -30.75
N ASN A 430 1.16 -16.05 -31.65
CA ASN A 430 -0.17 -16.62 -31.53
C ASN A 430 -0.14 -18.09 -31.99
N ILE A 431 -0.16 -19.02 -31.03
CA ILE A 431 -0.15 -20.47 -31.28
C ILE A 431 -1.55 -21.09 -31.23
N GLY A 432 -2.57 -20.28 -30.90
CA GLY A 432 -3.96 -20.70 -30.86
C GLY A 432 -4.66 -20.61 -32.22
N SER A 433 -5.96 -20.86 -32.21
CA SER A 433 -6.80 -20.92 -33.41
C SER A 433 -7.67 -19.68 -33.65
N SER A 434 -7.60 -18.67 -32.78
CA SER A 434 -8.36 -17.41 -32.86
C SER A 434 -7.43 -16.21 -32.94
N ILE A 435 -7.97 -15.06 -33.33
CA ILE A 435 -7.25 -13.78 -33.32
C ILE A 435 -6.83 -13.45 -31.89
N PHE A 436 -5.58 -13.05 -31.73
CA PHE A 436 -5.06 -12.46 -30.51
C PHE A 436 -5.03 -10.94 -30.67
N GLU A 437 -5.71 -10.22 -29.79
CA GLU A 437 -5.73 -8.76 -29.79
C GLU A 437 -5.55 -8.22 -28.38
N GLN A 438 -4.52 -7.39 -28.19
CA GLN A 438 -4.23 -6.75 -26.90
C GLN A 438 -3.92 -5.27 -27.10
N TYR A 439 -4.26 -4.47 -26.09
CA TYR A 439 -3.81 -3.10 -25.98
C TYR A 439 -2.59 -2.97 -25.07
N ILE A 440 -1.66 -2.13 -25.52
CA ILE A 440 -0.43 -1.76 -24.83
C ILE A 440 -0.56 -0.26 -24.53
N ALA A 441 -0.91 0.07 -23.29
CA ALA A 441 -1.02 1.45 -22.83
C ALA A 441 0.27 1.88 -22.13
N GLU A 442 1.13 2.60 -22.86
CA GLU A 442 2.34 3.22 -22.35
C GLU A 442 2.02 4.41 -21.44
N TRP A 443 2.56 4.43 -20.22
CA TRP A 443 2.55 5.60 -19.33
C TRP A 443 3.73 6.52 -19.61
N ARG A 444 3.53 7.85 -19.56
CA ARG A 444 4.50 8.85 -20.02
C ARG A 444 4.79 9.99 -19.05
#